data_AF-A0A7J3BQ69-F1
#
_entry.id   AF-A0A7J3BQ69-F1
#
_cell.length_a   1.000
_cell.length_b   1.000
_cell.length_c   1.000
_cell.angle_alpha   90.00
_cell.angle_beta   90.00
_cell.angle_gamma   90.00
#
_symmetry.space_group_name_H-M   'P 1'
#
loop_
_entity.id
_entity.type
_entity.pdbx_description
1 polymer ?
#
loop_
_entity_poly.entity_id
_entity_poly.type
_entity_poly.pdbx_seq_one_letter_code
_entity_poly.pdbx_strand_id
1 'polypeptide(L)'
;MSKIYIVLGLLLIIGLVSAGCAQDAYIKACEHCHFDENGKMDKSCYDSYQQGGVSCIATNFPIATAKHAAGQCPQIDRCTEQLKACVAEFNDYTDKEKCNGLTFACFRDADHCIASASLECGEKVEMQPCQAAMFLIFSVFVMFAGSSWLNNKR
;
A
#
# COMPACT_ATOMS: atom_id res chain seq x y z
N MET A 1 11.96 -31.41 2.92
CA MET A 1 10.57 -30.99 2.60
C MET A 1 10.13 -29.73 3.36
N SER A 2 10.61 -29.44 4.58
CA SER A 2 10.17 -28.26 5.39
C SER A 2 10.47 -26.86 4.79
N LYS A 3 11.58 -26.71 4.04
CA LYS A 3 12.01 -25.40 3.52
C LYS A 3 11.13 -24.84 2.40
N ILE A 4 10.45 -25.71 1.64
CA ILE A 4 9.60 -25.30 0.51
C ILE A 4 8.27 -24.70 1.02
N TYR A 5 7.74 -25.21 2.14
CA TYR A 5 6.52 -24.69 2.75
C TYR A 5 6.69 -23.30 3.37
N ILE A 6 7.89 -22.97 3.87
CA ILE A 6 8.20 -21.63 4.39
C ILE A 6 8.25 -20.62 3.25
N VAL A 7 8.83 -20.98 2.10
CA VAL A 7 8.91 -20.11 0.91
C VAL A 7 7.52 -19.88 0.30
N LEU A 8 6.69 -20.91 0.20
CA LEU A 8 5.29 -20.80 -0.25
C LEU A 8 4.40 -20.03 0.74
N GLY A 9 4.62 -20.19 2.04
CA GLY A 9 3.94 -19.41 3.08
C GLY A 9 4.33 -17.92 3.05
N LEU A 10 5.60 -17.60 2.79
CA LEU A 10 6.05 -16.21 2.59
C LEU A 10 5.43 -15.60 1.33
N LEU A 11 5.36 -16.33 0.22
CA LEU A 11 4.74 -15.86 -1.03
C LEU A 11 3.25 -15.55 -0.89
N LEU A 12 2.53 -16.27 -0.01
CA LEU A 12 1.11 -16.01 0.27
C LEU A 12 0.89 -14.79 1.17
N ILE A 13 1.84 -14.42 2.03
CA ILE A 13 1.75 -13.23 2.90
C ILE A 13 2.12 -11.95 2.12
N ILE A 14 2.96 -12.06 1.08
CA ILE A 14 3.36 -10.94 0.21
C ILE A 14 2.19 -10.41 -0.64
N GLY A 15 1.06 -11.13 -0.72
CA GLY A 15 -0.13 -10.73 -1.47
C GLY A 15 -0.97 -9.60 -0.86
N LEU A 16 -0.68 -9.17 0.38
CA LEU A 16 -1.26 -7.97 0.99
C LEU A 16 -0.44 -6.74 0.60
N VAL A 17 -0.30 -6.50 -0.71
CA VAL A 17 0.27 -5.25 -1.21
C VAL A 17 -0.81 -4.18 -0.98
N SER A 18 -0.74 -3.46 0.14
CA SER A 18 -1.40 -2.16 0.23
C SER A 18 -0.94 -1.36 -0.98
N ALA A 19 -1.88 -0.89 -1.80
CA ALA A 19 -1.54 -0.06 -2.95
C ALA A 19 -0.74 1.13 -2.43
N GLY A 20 0.58 1.13 -2.66
CA GLY A 20 1.53 2.15 -2.20
C GLY A 20 1.37 3.42 -3.01
N CYS A 21 0.16 3.94 -3.09
CA CYS A 21 -0.25 4.98 -4.02
C CYS A 21 0.45 6.31 -3.70
N ALA A 22 0.44 6.73 -2.44
CA ALA A 22 1.07 7.97 -2.01
C ALA A 22 2.60 7.83 -2.03
N GLN A 23 3.12 6.68 -1.60
CA GLN A 23 4.55 6.39 -1.63
C GLN A 23 5.11 6.38 -3.05
N ASP A 24 4.47 5.65 -3.97
CA ASP A 24 4.88 5.56 -5.38
C ASP A 24 4.80 6.92 -6.07
N ALA A 25 3.72 7.67 -5.83
CA ALA A 25 3.60 9.05 -6.32
C ALA A 25 4.76 9.94 -5.83
N TYR A 26 5.10 9.86 -4.55
CA TYR A 26 6.21 10.63 -3.98
C TYR A 26 7.56 10.23 -4.58
N ILE A 27 7.85 8.93 -4.66
CA ILE A 27 9.09 8.41 -5.25
C ILE A 27 9.23 8.87 -6.70
N LYS A 28 8.17 8.73 -7.51
CA LYS A 28 8.19 9.17 -8.90
C LYS A 28 8.37 10.68 -9.03
N ALA A 29 7.76 11.47 -8.14
CA ALA A 29 8.01 12.91 -8.12
C ALA A 29 9.48 13.21 -7.81
N CYS A 30 10.09 12.52 -6.84
CA CYS A 30 11.50 12.66 -6.52
C CYS A 30 12.44 12.27 -7.67
N GLU A 31 12.08 11.27 -8.46
CA GLU A 31 12.88 10.77 -9.60
C GLU A 31 12.74 11.65 -10.85
N HIS A 32 11.58 12.24 -11.08
CA HIS A 32 11.24 12.89 -12.35
C HIS A 32 11.06 14.40 -12.29
N CYS A 33 10.78 14.97 -11.12
CA CYS A 33 10.63 16.41 -10.99
C CYS A 33 11.98 17.11 -10.89
N HIS A 34 12.07 18.27 -11.53
CA HIS A 34 13.25 19.11 -11.41
C HIS A 34 13.29 19.78 -10.03
N PHE A 35 14.51 20.02 -9.54
CA PHE A 35 14.76 20.81 -8.35
C PHE A 35 15.41 22.13 -8.74
N ASP A 36 15.02 23.22 -8.09
CA ASP A 36 15.66 24.52 -8.26
C ASP A 36 17.03 24.59 -7.55
N GLU A 37 17.71 25.74 -7.67
CA GLU A 37 19.01 25.97 -7.03
C GLU A 37 18.95 25.93 -5.49
N ASN A 38 17.76 26.09 -4.91
CA ASN A 38 17.51 26.01 -3.47
C ASN A 38 17.07 24.60 -3.03
N GLY A 39 17.07 23.62 -3.93
CA GLY A 39 16.64 22.25 -3.65
C GLY A 39 15.13 22.09 -3.48
N LYS A 40 14.32 23.07 -3.91
CA LYS A 40 12.85 22.96 -3.93
C LYS A 40 12.39 22.25 -5.18
N MET A 41 11.42 21.36 -5.02
CA MET A 41 10.87 20.61 -6.15
C MET A 41 9.93 21.49 -6.97
N ASP A 42 9.92 21.32 -8.29
CA ASP A 42 8.93 21.95 -9.15
C ASP A 42 7.52 21.54 -8.71
N LYS A 43 6.75 22.54 -8.23
CA LYS A 43 5.44 22.30 -7.64
C LYS A 43 4.45 21.75 -8.65
N SER A 44 4.47 22.24 -9.89
CA SER A 44 3.53 21.77 -10.92
C SER A 44 3.75 20.30 -11.24
N CYS A 45 5.01 19.87 -11.32
CA CYS A 45 5.38 18.48 -11.49
C CYS A 45 4.96 17.63 -10.28
N TYR A 46 5.29 18.06 -9.07
CA TYR A 46 4.90 17.37 -7.84
C TYR A 46 3.38 17.18 -7.73
N ASP A 47 2.61 18.24 -7.96
CA ASP A 47 1.15 18.23 -7.89
C ASP A 47 0.55 17.21 -8.89
N SER A 48 1.17 17.02 -10.06
CA SER A 48 0.73 16.03 -11.06
C SER A 48 0.89 14.58 -10.57
N TYR A 49 2.00 14.26 -9.92
CA TYR A 49 2.23 12.94 -9.32
C TYR A 49 1.34 12.74 -8.09
N GLN A 50 1.17 13.78 -7.27
CA GLN A 50 0.25 13.75 -6.13
C GLN A 50 -1.18 13.44 -6.58
N GLN A 51 -1.66 14.07 -7.66
CA GLN A 51 -2.97 13.75 -8.26
C GLN A 51 -3.05 12.31 -8.76
N GLY A 52 -1.96 11.78 -9.31
CA GLY A 52 -1.82 10.36 -9.66
C GLY A 52 -1.99 9.44 -8.44
N GLY A 53 -1.35 9.78 -7.32
CA GLY A 53 -1.49 9.08 -6.04
C GLY A 53 -2.93 9.12 -5.50
N VAL A 54 -3.56 10.29 -5.51
CA VAL A 54 -4.98 10.46 -5.13
C VAL A 54 -5.89 9.61 -6.02
N SER A 55 -5.64 9.58 -7.33
CA SER A 55 -6.42 8.77 -8.28
C SER A 55 -6.24 7.27 -8.04
N CYS A 56 -5.02 6.85 -7.70
CA CYS A 56 -4.72 5.47 -7.30
C CYS A 56 -5.49 5.08 -6.03
N ILE A 57 -5.53 5.94 -5.01
CA ILE A 57 -6.33 5.72 -3.79
C ILE A 57 -7.81 5.62 -4.13
N ALA A 58 -8.34 6.55 -4.94
CA ALA A 58 -9.74 6.56 -5.34
C ALA A 58 -10.14 5.31 -6.12
N THR A 59 -9.23 4.75 -6.92
CA THR A 59 -9.47 3.55 -7.71
C THR A 59 -9.40 2.27 -6.87
N ASN A 60 -8.44 2.20 -5.94
CA ASN A 60 -8.27 1.02 -5.08
C ASN A 60 -9.26 0.99 -3.91
N PHE A 61 -9.73 2.16 -3.45
CA PHE A 61 -10.64 2.30 -2.31
C PHE A 61 -11.83 3.21 -2.65
N PRO A 62 -12.66 2.84 -3.64
CA PRO A 62 -13.71 3.71 -4.16
C PRO A 62 -14.82 3.99 -3.14
N ILE A 63 -15.18 3.01 -2.30
CA ILE A 63 -16.24 3.17 -1.29
C ILE A 63 -15.76 4.10 -0.19
N ALA A 64 -14.54 3.88 0.30
CA ALA A 64 -13.94 4.72 1.34
C ALA A 64 -13.76 6.16 0.85
N THR A 65 -13.30 6.34 -0.39
CA THR A 65 -13.14 7.66 -1.02
C THR A 65 -14.47 8.38 -1.16
N ALA A 66 -15.52 7.71 -1.65
CA ALA A 66 -16.85 8.30 -1.76
C ALA A 66 -17.42 8.73 -0.39
N LYS A 67 -17.22 7.90 0.65
CA LYS A 67 -17.66 8.23 2.01
C LYS A 67 -16.85 9.35 2.64
N HIS A 68 -15.55 9.42 2.39
CA HIS A 68 -14.72 10.54 2.81
C HIS A 68 -15.19 11.86 2.18
N ALA A 69 -15.48 11.86 0.88
CA ALA A 69 -16.05 13.02 0.19
C ALA A 69 -17.42 13.45 0.76
N ALA A 70 -18.19 12.50 1.29
CA ALA A 70 -19.46 12.74 1.98
C ALA A 70 -19.31 13.10 3.47
N GLY A 71 -18.10 13.16 4.02
CA GLY A 71 -17.83 13.44 5.44
C GLY A 71 -18.16 12.28 6.39
N GLN A 72 -18.26 11.05 5.87
CA GLN A 72 -18.67 9.85 6.60
C GLN A 72 -17.51 8.90 6.93
N CYS A 73 -16.27 9.30 6.63
CA CYS A 73 -15.05 8.50 6.87
C CYS A 73 -13.94 9.37 7.48
N PRO A 74 -14.06 9.83 8.74
CA PRO A 74 -13.08 10.71 9.38
C PRO A 74 -11.70 10.06 9.61
N GLN A 75 -11.59 8.75 9.45
CA GLN A 75 -10.36 7.99 9.60
C GLN A 75 -9.36 8.34 8.50
N ILE A 76 -9.83 8.64 7.28
CA ILE A 76 -8.98 9.12 6.19
C ILE A 76 -8.42 10.52 6.51
N ASP A 77 -9.19 11.38 7.18
CA ASP A 77 -8.69 12.68 7.67
C ASP A 77 -7.56 12.49 8.67
N ARG A 78 -7.71 11.55 9.62
CA ARG A 78 -6.65 11.22 10.59
C ARG A 78 -5.37 10.75 9.90
N CYS A 79 -5.47 9.90 8.88
CA CYS A 79 -4.31 9.47 8.09
C CYS A 79 -3.63 10.66 7.40
N THR A 80 -4.42 11.60 6.88
CA THR A 80 -3.91 12.83 6.27
C THR A 80 -3.20 13.73 7.28
N GLU A 81 -3.74 13.85 8.50
CA GLU A 81 -3.11 14.59 9.59
C GLU A 81 -1.81 13.94 10.05
N GLN A 82 -1.77 12.60 10.18
CA GLN A 82 -0.56 11.85 10.50
C GLN A 82 0.52 12.02 9.44
N LEU A 83 0.17 11.97 8.15
CA LEU A 83 1.10 12.26 7.07
C LEU A 83 1.68 13.67 7.18
N LYS A 84 0.82 14.68 7.39
CA LYS A 84 1.27 16.08 7.56
C LYS A 84 2.20 16.23 8.77
N ALA A 85 1.87 15.59 9.89
CA ALA A 85 2.71 15.61 11.09
C ALA A 85 4.08 14.96 10.83
N CYS A 86 4.10 13.78 10.19
CA CYS A 86 5.34 13.08 9.85
C CYS A 86 6.21 13.91 8.89
N VAL A 87 5.63 14.49 7.83
CA VAL A 87 6.38 15.33 6.89
C VAL A 87 6.88 16.62 7.55
N ALA A 88 6.15 17.15 8.54
CA ALA A 88 6.55 18.34 9.28
C ALA A 88 7.82 18.14 10.13
N GLU A 89 8.14 16.89 10.53
CA GLU A 89 9.42 16.56 11.18
C GLU A 89 10.63 16.85 10.27
N PHE A 90 10.40 16.96 8.96
CA PHE A 90 11.42 17.25 7.95
C PHE A 90 11.34 18.70 7.42
N ASN A 91 10.69 19.63 8.13
CA ASN A 91 10.52 21.01 7.65
C ASN A 91 11.83 21.77 7.43
N ASP A 92 12.89 21.40 8.15
CA ASP A 92 14.22 22.04 8.01
C ASP A 92 15.01 21.53 6.80
N TYR A 93 14.49 20.52 6.08
CA TYR A 93 15.11 19.95 4.89
C TYR A 93 14.50 20.52 3.61
N THR A 94 15.34 20.69 2.59
CA THR A 94 14.90 20.94 1.21
C THR A 94 14.17 19.72 0.64
N ASP A 95 13.38 19.91 -0.41
CA ASP A 95 12.66 18.79 -1.03
C ASP A 95 13.63 17.77 -1.63
N LYS A 96 14.77 18.22 -2.15
CA LYS A 96 15.86 17.36 -2.61
C LYS A 96 16.42 16.49 -1.47
N GLU A 97 16.61 17.06 -0.28
CA GLU A 97 17.06 16.29 0.88
C GLU A 97 15.99 15.31 1.37
N LYS A 98 14.72 15.71 1.40
CA LYS A 98 13.59 14.82 1.72
C LYS A 98 13.52 13.63 0.76
N CYS A 99 13.72 13.87 -0.53
CA CYS A 99 13.73 12.84 -1.57
C CYS A 99 14.88 11.83 -1.41
N ASN A 100 16.03 12.26 -0.88
CA ASN A 100 17.16 11.38 -0.59
C ASN A 100 17.15 10.82 0.85
N GLY A 101 16.16 11.23 1.64
CA GLY A 101 16.02 10.90 3.06
C GLY A 101 14.96 9.83 3.32
N LEU A 102 14.48 9.80 4.56
CA LEU A 102 13.48 8.84 5.02
C LEU A 102 12.03 9.34 4.86
N THR A 103 11.81 10.49 4.21
CA THR A 103 10.47 11.08 4.08
C THR A 103 9.49 10.17 3.33
N PHE A 104 9.97 9.31 2.43
CA PHE A 104 9.13 8.30 1.77
C PHE A 104 8.44 7.33 2.76
N ALA A 105 9.02 7.12 3.95
CA ALA A 105 8.43 6.29 5.00
C ALA A 105 7.12 6.90 5.52
N CYS A 106 7.03 8.23 5.62
CA CYS A 106 5.78 8.92 5.98
C CYS A 106 4.65 8.60 4.99
N PHE A 107 4.95 8.59 3.69
CA PHE A 107 3.97 8.28 2.65
C PHE A 107 3.57 6.80 2.65
N ARG A 108 4.53 5.89 2.88
CA ARG A 108 4.24 4.46 3.07
C ARG A 108 3.32 4.22 4.27
N ASP A 109 3.62 4.87 5.39
CA ASP A 109 2.85 4.71 6.62
C ASP A 109 1.44 5.33 6.46
N ALA A 110 1.32 6.42 5.68
CA ALA A 110 0.03 6.97 5.26
C ALA A 110 -0.76 6.01 4.35
N ASP A 111 -0.12 5.34 3.38
CA ASP A 111 -0.76 4.31 2.55
C ASP A 111 -1.30 3.16 3.41
N HIS A 112 -0.53 2.69 4.41
CA HIS A 112 -0.99 1.70 5.37
C HIS A 112 -2.17 2.18 6.21
N CYS A 113 -2.12 3.42 6.69
CA CYS A 113 -3.21 4.03 7.43
C CYS A 113 -4.48 4.09 6.58
N ILE A 114 -4.39 4.57 5.33
CA ILE A 114 -5.53 4.66 4.41
C ILE A 114 -6.10 3.28 4.10
N ALA A 115 -5.27 2.27 3.89
CA ALA A 115 -5.72 0.90 3.67
C ALA A 115 -6.45 0.32 4.89
N SER A 116 -6.02 0.64 6.11
CA SER A 116 -6.75 0.23 7.33
C SER A 116 -8.06 1.02 7.50
N ALA A 117 -8.00 2.34 7.30
CA ALA A 117 -9.15 3.24 7.39
C ALA A 117 -10.23 2.90 6.36
N SER A 118 -9.84 2.47 5.15
CA SER A 118 -10.80 2.13 4.10
C SER A 118 -11.67 0.95 4.49
N LEU A 119 -11.10 -0.07 5.14
CA LEU A 119 -11.84 -1.22 5.67
C LEU A 119 -12.86 -0.80 6.73
N GLU A 120 -12.47 0.08 7.66
CA GLU A 120 -13.41 0.64 8.66
C GLU A 120 -14.52 1.46 8.01
N CYS A 121 -14.21 2.12 6.91
CA CYS A 121 -15.17 2.88 6.13
C CYS A 121 -16.03 2.00 5.21
N GLY A 122 -15.90 0.68 5.28
CA GLY A 122 -16.77 -0.28 4.59
C GLY A 122 -16.31 -0.65 3.19
N GLU A 123 -15.06 -0.33 2.85
CA GLU A 123 -14.37 -1.00 1.75
C GLU A 123 -14.28 -2.49 2.07
N LYS A 124 -14.58 -3.33 1.08
CA LYS A 124 -14.49 -4.78 1.25
C LYS A 124 -13.22 -5.26 0.57
N VAL A 125 -12.55 -6.21 1.22
CA VAL A 125 -11.48 -6.96 0.56
C VAL A 125 -12.14 -7.88 -0.47
N GLU A 126 -12.30 -7.39 -1.70
CA GLU A 126 -12.65 -8.26 -2.81
C GLU A 126 -11.42 -9.10 -3.15
N MET A 127 -11.38 -10.33 -2.64
CA MET A 127 -10.47 -11.33 -3.14
C MET A 127 -10.80 -11.54 -4.62
N GLN A 128 -9.89 -11.15 -5.52
CA GLN A 128 -10.07 -11.43 -6.93
C GLN A 128 -10.24 -12.96 -7.12
N PRO A 129 -11.10 -13.41 -8.06
CA PRO A 129 -11.36 -14.83 -8.26
C PRO A 129 -10.10 -15.66 -8.51
N CYS A 130 -9.01 -15.03 -9.00
CA CYS A 130 -7.71 -15.67 -9.14
C CYS A 130 -7.05 -16.03 -7.79
N GLN A 131 -7.19 -15.18 -6.77
CA GLN A 131 -6.69 -15.45 -5.42
C GLN A 131 -7.52 -16.54 -4.72
N ALA A 132 -8.84 -16.54 -4.93
CA ALA A 132 -9.72 -17.61 -4.46
C ALA A 132 -9.38 -18.96 -5.14
N ALA A 133 -9.09 -18.96 -6.44
CA ALA A 133 -8.68 -20.15 -7.17
C ALA A 133 -7.32 -20.70 -6.66
N MET A 134 -6.35 -19.83 -6.38
CA MET A 134 -5.08 -20.27 -5.77
C MET A 134 -5.26 -20.86 -4.38
N PHE A 135 -6.16 -20.29 -3.56
CA PHE A 135 -6.48 -20.83 -2.24
C PHE A 135 -7.15 -22.21 -2.32
N LEU A 136 -8.03 -22.42 -3.30
CA LEU A 136 -8.67 -23.71 -3.58
C LEU A 136 -7.68 -24.74 -4.12
N ILE A 137 -6.77 -24.36 -5.02
CA ILE A 137 -5.73 -25.27 -5.53
C ILE A 137 -4.81 -25.71 -4.39
N PHE A 138 -4.39 -24.77 -3.52
CA PHE A 138 -3.56 -25.09 -2.37
C PHE A 138 -4.26 -26.03 -1.37
N SER A 139 -5.53 -25.78 -1.04
CA SER A 139 -6.28 -26.63 -0.10
C SER A 139 -6.48 -28.05 -0.62
N VAL A 140 -6.73 -28.21 -1.93
CA VAL A 140 -6.81 -29.52 -2.59
C VAL A 140 -5.47 -30.24 -2.54
N PHE A 141 -4.35 -29.57 -2.86
CA PHE A 141 -3.02 -30.18 -2.78
C PHE A 141 -2.63 -30.63 -1.37
N VAL A 142 -3.01 -29.87 -0.33
CA VAL A 142 -2.76 -30.24 1.08
C VAL A 142 -3.56 -31.49 1.47
N MET A 143 -4.82 -31.62 1.02
CA MET A 143 -5.62 -32.82 1.25
C MET A 143 -5.01 -34.06 0.57
N PHE A 144 -4.54 -33.94 -0.68
CA PHE A 144 -3.90 -35.05 -1.37
C PHE A 144 -2.53 -35.44 -0.76
N ALA A 145 -1.70 -34.47 -0.39
CA ALA A 145 -0.41 -34.74 0.26
C ALA A 145 -0.58 -35.39 1.65
N GLY A 146 -1.61 -35.00 2.41
CA GLY A 146 -1.96 -35.63 3.69
C GLY A 146 -2.45 -37.08 3.53
N SER A 147 -3.15 -37.37 2.44
CA SER A 147 -3.67 -38.71 2.13
C SER A 147 -2.56 -39.70 1.76
N SER A 148 -1.52 -39.23 1.06
CA SER A 148 -0.33 -40.05 0.73
C SER A 148 0.52 -40.40 1.95
N TRP A 149 0.54 -39.57 3.00
CA TRP A 149 1.28 -39.87 4.23
C TRP A 149 0.58 -40.93 5.10
N LEU A 150 -0.75 -40.97 5.10
CA LEU A 150 -1.52 -41.99 5.84
C LEU A 150 -1.41 -43.39 5.20
N ASN A 151 -1.28 -43.49 3.88
CA ASN A 151 -1.12 -44.78 3.19
C ASN A 151 0.30 -45.36 3.25
N ASN A 152 1.33 -44.57 3.60
CA ASN A 152 2.72 -45.05 3.72
C ASN A 152 3.09 -45.46 5.16
N LYS A 153 2.10 -45.55 6.06
CA LYS A 153 2.26 -46.01 7.45
C LYS A 153 1.48 -47.31 7.75
N ARG A 154 1.02 -48.02 6.72
CA ARG A 154 0.49 -49.39 6.83
C ARG A 154 1.43 -50.38 6.19
#